data_AF-A0A2D2Q2P9-F1
#
_entry.id   AF-A0A2D2Q2P9-F1
#
_cell.length_a   1.000
_cell.length_b   1.000
_cell.length_c   1.000
_cell.angle_alpha   90.00
_cell.angle_beta   90.00
_cell.angle_gamma   90.00
#
_symmetry.space_group_name_H-M   'P 1'
#
loop_
_entity.id
_entity.type
_entity.pdbx_description
1 polymer ?
#
loop_
_entity_poly.entity_id
_entity_poly.type
_entity_poly.pdbx_seq_one_letter_code
_entity_poly.pdbx_strand_id
1 'polypeptide(L)'
;MWYSRVGMSAIAAASILVAPLPTWAQVQPLSGERINEIARNITVLIVGKDSHGSGAIISRSGSTYYVLTAKHVVNRKDNYRVIPVDQQAYAIDFKTIKFLPNSDLAVVEFTSDRTYDVATLTNSDLAKEGAQVFISGWPQPGGSGQLVRQFTDGRISGFLIEPIDGYKMIYTNVTRRGMSGGPVLDGAGRVVAVHGLGDTEDPRTLERQGLSPEAASSIASLIKPGFNYAIPINTFLTSAPAAGLFLSLQVDNQVLADTSAPVVVTQPAQPDSRDRIENINSILNTVNTGVGVIRSIFGF
;
A
#
# COMPACT_ATOMS: atom_id res chain seq x y z
N MET A 1 16.87 53.66 -58.36
CA MET A 1 17.57 53.49 -57.06
C MET A 1 16.51 53.35 -55.98
N TRP A 2 16.35 52.14 -55.46
CA TRP A 2 15.36 51.79 -54.44
C TRP A 2 15.95 52.06 -53.05
N TYR A 3 15.17 52.59 -52.11
CA TYR A 3 15.50 52.58 -50.69
C TYR A 3 14.44 51.79 -49.92
N SER A 4 14.91 50.72 -49.29
CA SER A 4 14.16 49.66 -48.63
C SER A 4 13.56 50.14 -47.30
N ARG A 5 12.28 49.84 -47.05
CA ARG A 5 11.68 49.95 -45.72
C ARG A 5 12.13 48.77 -44.87
N VAL A 6 12.83 49.02 -43.77
CA VAL A 6 13.11 48.02 -42.74
C VAL A 6 11.89 47.95 -41.82
N GLY A 7 11.12 46.86 -41.91
CA GLY A 7 10.05 46.57 -40.97
C GLY A 7 10.64 46.06 -39.65
N MET A 8 10.32 46.73 -38.54
CA MET A 8 10.57 46.21 -37.20
C MET A 8 9.62 45.03 -36.95
N SER A 9 10.16 43.81 -36.95
CA SER A 9 9.46 42.65 -36.40
C SER A 9 9.48 42.75 -34.87
N ALA A 10 8.33 43.10 -34.29
CA ALA A 10 8.13 42.99 -32.85
C ALA A 10 8.00 41.50 -32.48
N ILE A 11 9.00 40.96 -31.79
CA ILE A 11 8.91 39.64 -31.15
C ILE A 11 7.98 39.80 -29.95
N ALA A 12 6.73 39.35 -30.08
CA ALA A 12 5.81 39.25 -28.96
C ALA A 12 6.27 38.10 -28.06
N ALA A 13 6.95 38.42 -26.96
CA ALA A 13 7.22 37.46 -25.90
C ALA A 13 5.90 37.12 -25.20
N ALA A 14 5.30 35.97 -25.54
CA ALA A 14 4.15 35.45 -24.82
C ALA A 14 4.59 35.08 -23.40
N SER A 15 4.26 35.94 -22.44
CA SER A 15 4.45 35.66 -21.02
C SER A 15 3.32 34.74 -20.58
N ILE A 16 3.59 33.44 -20.42
CA ILE A 16 2.63 32.51 -19.84
C ILE A 16 2.56 32.82 -18.34
N LEU A 17 1.53 33.56 -17.93
CA LEU A 17 1.18 33.73 -16.52
C LEU A 17 0.63 32.40 -16.00
N VAL A 18 1.47 31.63 -15.31
CA VAL A 18 1.03 30.48 -14.52
C VAL A 18 0.43 31.01 -13.22
N ALA A 19 -0.88 31.22 -13.20
CA ALA A 19 -1.58 31.53 -11.95
C ALA A 19 -1.62 30.27 -11.07
N PRO A 20 -1.23 30.34 -9.78
CA PRO A 20 -1.37 29.21 -8.88
C PRO A 20 -2.85 28.85 -8.73
N LEU A 21 -3.15 27.55 -8.61
CA LEU A 21 -4.51 27.08 -8.37
C LEU A 21 -5.06 27.71 -7.07
N PRO A 22 -6.36 28.05 -7.02
CA PRO A 22 -6.95 28.61 -5.82
C PRO A 22 -6.90 27.60 -4.67
N THR A 23 -6.75 28.08 -3.43
CA THR A 23 -6.50 27.25 -2.23
C THR A 23 -7.59 26.22 -1.93
N TRP A 24 -8.84 26.45 -2.33
CA TRP A 24 -9.94 25.48 -2.20
C TRP A 24 -9.83 24.29 -3.18
N ALA A 25 -8.94 24.38 -4.18
CA ALA A 25 -8.60 23.27 -5.07
C ALA A 25 -7.44 22.41 -4.54
N GLN A 26 -6.86 22.78 -3.39
CA GLN A 26 -5.75 22.06 -2.77
C GLN A 26 -6.08 21.56 -1.37
N VAL A 27 -5.48 20.43 -1.00
CA VAL A 27 -5.54 19.88 0.36
C VAL A 27 -4.18 20.04 1.02
N GLN A 28 -4.18 20.48 2.29
CA GLN A 28 -2.96 20.64 3.07
C GLN A 28 -2.46 19.27 3.58
N PRO A 29 -1.15 19.01 3.57
CA PRO A 29 -0.60 17.82 4.21
C PRO A 29 -0.95 17.76 5.70
N LEU A 30 -1.27 16.56 6.18
CA LEU A 30 -1.47 16.25 7.60
C LEU A 30 -0.12 16.03 8.29
N SER A 31 -0.12 16.05 9.62
CA SER A 31 1.06 15.61 10.38
C SER A 31 1.26 14.09 10.25
N GLY A 32 2.51 13.62 10.40
CA GLY A 32 2.83 12.20 10.33
C GLY A 32 2.05 11.35 11.34
N GLU A 33 1.78 11.89 12.54
CA GLU A 33 0.95 11.26 13.56
C GLU A 33 -0.50 11.05 13.10
N ARG A 34 -1.08 12.05 12.42
CA ARG A 34 -2.45 11.97 11.91
C ARG A 34 -2.55 11.00 10.73
N ILE A 35 -1.55 10.98 9.85
CA ILE A 35 -1.47 9.99 8.77
C ILE A 35 -1.32 8.58 9.35
N ASN A 36 -0.48 8.40 10.38
CA ASN A 36 -0.30 7.11 11.05
C ASN A 36 -1.60 6.63 11.72
N GLU A 37 -2.36 7.51 12.35
CA GLU A 37 -3.65 7.15 12.95
C GLU A 37 -4.67 6.70 11.88
N ILE A 38 -4.76 7.42 10.76
CA ILE A 38 -5.59 6.98 9.61
C ILE A 38 -5.12 5.60 9.14
N ALA A 39 -3.82 5.46 8.88
CA ALA A 39 -3.23 4.23 8.37
C ALA A 39 -3.47 3.05 9.32
N ARG A 40 -3.36 3.26 10.64
CA ARG A 40 -3.62 2.27 11.69
C ARG A 40 -5.04 1.73 11.61
N ASN A 41 -6.04 2.60 11.49
CA ASN A 41 -7.44 2.18 11.56
C ASN A 41 -7.90 1.47 10.27
N ILE A 42 -7.33 1.80 9.11
CA ILE A 42 -7.71 1.17 7.84
C ILE A 42 -6.90 -0.09 7.50
N THR A 43 -5.72 -0.27 8.10
CA THR A 43 -4.82 -1.39 7.77
C THR A 43 -5.25 -2.65 8.51
N VAL A 44 -5.45 -3.73 7.77
CA VAL A 44 -5.77 -5.04 8.33
C VAL A 44 -4.62 -6.01 8.17
N LEU A 45 -4.56 -6.98 9.07
CA LEU A 45 -3.74 -8.18 8.93
C LEU A 45 -4.55 -9.25 8.19
N ILE A 46 -3.93 -9.92 7.22
CA ILE A 46 -4.50 -11.08 6.53
C ILE A 46 -3.61 -12.28 6.80
N VAL A 47 -4.19 -13.35 7.35
CA VAL A 47 -3.47 -14.59 7.66
C VAL A 47 -4.14 -15.79 7.02
N GLY A 48 -3.35 -16.61 6.32
CA GLY A 48 -3.68 -17.97 5.93
C GLY A 48 -3.04 -18.97 6.89
N LYS A 49 -3.04 -20.25 6.51
CA LYS A 49 -2.35 -21.32 7.22
C LYS A 49 -0.83 -21.09 7.21
N ASP A 50 -0.29 -20.84 6.02
CA ASP A 50 1.15 -20.71 5.77
C ASP A 50 1.48 -19.36 5.07
N SER A 51 0.55 -18.41 5.08
CA SER A 51 0.72 -17.09 4.48
C SER A 51 0.31 -15.97 5.43
N HIS A 52 0.92 -14.81 5.21
CA HIS A 52 0.73 -13.61 6.01
C HIS A 52 0.93 -12.40 5.09
N GLY A 53 -0.03 -11.49 5.07
CA GLY A 53 0.03 -10.22 4.38
C GLY A 53 -0.77 -9.14 5.09
N SER A 54 -0.89 -8.00 4.43
CA SER A 54 -1.63 -6.83 4.89
C SER A 54 -2.71 -6.46 3.88
N GLY A 55 -3.64 -5.61 4.27
CA GLY A 55 -4.65 -5.03 3.38
C GLY A 55 -5.15 -3.69 3.89
N ALA A 56 -5.99 -3.01 3.11
CA ALA A 56 -6.69 -1.81 3.53
C ALA A 56 -8.20 -1.95 3.33
N ILE A 57 -9.01 -1.55 4.32
CA ILE A 57 -10.47 -1.45 4.16
C ILE A 57 -10.78 -0.28 3.22
N ILE A 58 -11.37 -0.55 2.05
CA ILE A 58 -11.61 0.44 0.99
C ILE A 58 -13.08 0.75 0.73
N SER A 59 -14.00 -0.08 1.24
CA SER A 59 -15.43 0.14 1.11
C SER A 59 -16.21 -0.65 2.15
N ARG A 60 -17.47 -0.25 2.36
CA ARG A 60 -18.46 -0.94 3.20
C ARG A 60 -19.83 -0.87 2.52
N SER A 61 -20.54 -1.99 2.49
CA SER A 61 -21.94 -2.08 2.09
C SER A 61 -22.73 -2.84 3.16
N GLY A 62 -23.60 -2.14 3.89
CA GLY A 62 -24.27 -2.71 5.06
C GLY A 62 -23.27 -3.18 6.12
N SER A 63 -23.29 -4.47 6.47
CA SER A 63 -22.33 -5.11 7.38
C SER A 63 -21.11 -5.71 6.68
N THR A 64 -21.04 -5.67 5.34
CA THR A 64 -19.94 -6.24 4.57
C THR A 64 -18.87 -5.18 4.29
N TYR A 65 -17.63 -5.49 4.67
CA TYR A 65 -16.45 -4.69 4.40
C TYR A 65 -15.62 -5.30 3.28
N TYR A 66 -15.01 -4.45 2.47
CA TYR A 66 -14.15 -4.83 1.35
C TYR A 66 -12.73 -4.37 1.62
N VAL A 67 -11.80 -5.30 1.54
CA VAL A 67 -10.37 -5.08 1.78
C VAL A 67 -9.61 -5.26 0.48
N LEU A 68 -8.86 -4.23 0.07
CA LEU A 68 -7.91 -4.32 -1.03
C LEU A 68 -6.58 -4.85 -0.49
N THR A 69 -6.00 -5.82 -1.20
CA THR A 69 -4.72 -6.47 -0.87
C THR A 69 -3.98 -6.85 -2.15
N ALA A 70 -2.73 -7.31 -2.01
CA ALA A 70 -2.03 -7.99 -3.08
C ALA A 70 -2.60 -9.41 -3.30
N LYS A 71 -2.67 -9.84 -4.55
CA LYS A 71 -3.21 -11.15 -4.96
C LYS A 71 -2.35 -12.28 -4.42
N HIS A 72 -1.02 -12.17 -4.43
CA HIS A 72 -0.15 -13.20 -3.87
C HIS A 72 -0.33 -13.48 -2.37
N VAL A 73 -0.97 -12.56 -1.62
CA VAL A 73 -1.33 -12.79 -0.20
C VAL A 73 -2.42 -13.86 -0.07
N VAL A 74 -3.32 -13.94 -1.07
CA VAL A 74 -4.57 -14.70 -1.01
C VAL A 74 -4.82 -15.64 -2.21
N ASN A 75 -3.82 -15.89 -3.05
CA ASN A 75 -4.00 -16.63 -4.32
C ASN A 75 -4.08 -18.17 -4.18
N ARG A 76 -3.83 -18.71 -2.99
CA ARG A 76 -3.92 -20.15 -2.72
C ARG A 76 -5.20 -20.46 -1.97
N LYS A 77 -5.88 -21.56 -2.30
CA LYS A 77 -7.05 -21.99 -1.54
C LYS A 77 -6.64 -22.26 -0.09
N ASP A 78 -7.14 -21.44 0.82
CA ASP A 78 -6.80 -21.49 2.24
C ASP A 78 -7.96 -20.96 3.09
N ASN A 79 -7.86 -21.19 4.39
CA ASN A 79 -8.71 -20.65 5.42
C ASN A 79 -8.21 -19.27 5.84
N TYR A 80 -8.31 -18.28 4.96
CA TYR A 80 -7.86 -16.91 5.26
C TYR A 80 -8.75 -16.22 6.28
N ARG A 81 -8.13 -15.46 7.19
CA ARG A 81 -8.77 -14.60 8.19
C ARG A 81 -8.27 -13.19 8.00
N VAL A 82 -9.18 -12.22 8.15
CA VAL A 82 -8.84 -10.80 8.26
C VAL A 82 -8.97 -10.38 9.71
N ILE A 83 -8.00 -9.59 10.18
CA ILE A 83 -7.92 -9.08 11.54
C ILE A 83 -7.80 -7.55 11.44
N PRO A 84 -8.89 -6.80 11.63
CA PRO A 84 -8.89 -5.35 11.70
C PRO A 84 -8.25 -4.81 12.99
N VAL A 85 -8.25 -3.48 13.12
CA VAL A 85 -7.57 -2.72 14.19
C VAL A 85 -7.96 -3.12 15.62
N ASP A 86 -9.16 -3.66 15.82
CA ASP A 86 -9.67 -4.12 17.11
C ASP A 86 -9.27 -5.56 17.45
N GLN A 87 -8.48 -6.19 16.58
CA GLN A 87 -7.94 -7.53 16.73
C GLN A 87 -8.99 -8.65 16.73
N GLN A 88 -10.21 -8.38 16.25
CA GLN A 88 -11.20 -9.42 16.02
C GLN A 88 -10.93 -10.13 14.68
N ALA A 89 -10.84 -11.46 14.70
CA ALA A 89 -10.70 -12.23 13.46
C ALA A 89 -12.06 -12.47 12.80
N TYR A 90 -12.07 -12.36 11.47
CA TYR A 90 -13.20 -12.72 10.61
C TYR A 90 -12.74 -13.69 9.54
N ALA A 91 -13.51 -14.76 9.31
CA ALA A 91 -13.24 -15.71 8.24
C ALA A 91 -13.55 -15.09 6.86
N ILE A 92 -12.70 -15.37 5.88
CA ILE A 92 -12.90 -15.03 4.48
C ILE A 92 -13.35 -16.30 3.75
N ASP A 93 -14.44 -16.22 2.98
CA ASP A 93 -14.77 -17.28 2.03
C ASP A 93 -13.87 -17.15 0.80
N PHE A 94 -13.02 -18.15 0.55
CA PHE A 94 -12.12 -18.16 -0.60
C PHE A 94 -12.87 -17.98 -1.94
N LYS A 95 -14.13 -18.41 -2.03
CA LYS A 95 -14.95 -18.29 -3.25
C LYS A 95 -15.39 -16.86 -3.56
N THR A 96 -15.42 -15.98 -2.55
CA THR A 96 -15.86 -14.59 -2.73
C THR A 96 -14.72 -13.65 -3.10
N ILE A 97 -13.47 -14.10 -2.95
CA ILE A 97 -12.28 -13.35 -3.33
C ILE A 97 -12.34 -12.94 -4.80
N LYS A 98 -12.17 -11.65 -5.06
CA LYS A 98 -12.12 -11.08 -6.40
C LYS A 98 -10.67 -10.80 -6.79
N PHE A 99 -10.19 -11.53 -7.78
CA PHE A 99 -8.87 -11.29 -8.37
C PHE A 99 -9.00 -10.25 -9.49
N LEU A 100 -8.22 -9.17 -9.41
CA LEU A 100 -8.25 -8.16 -10.44
C LEU A 100 -7.45 -8.63 -11.68
N PRO A 101 -7.93 -8.34 -12.90
CA PRO A 101 -7.23 -8.68 -14.13
C PRO A 101 -5.92 -7.88 -14.25
N ASN A 102 -4.92 -8.47 -14.92
CA ASN A 102 -3.66 -7.84 -15.33
C ASN A 102 -2.88 -7.11 -14.20
N SER A 103 -3.09 -7.51 -12.95
CA SER A 103 -2.42 -6.94 -11.80
C SER A 103 -2.31 -7.96 -10.67
N ASP A 104 -1.37 -7.76 -9.76
CA ASP A 104 -1.26 -8.53 -8.53
C ASP A 104 -2.16 -7.96 -7.42
N LEU A 105 -3.40 -7.57 -7.76
CA LEU A 105 -4.39 -7.08 -6.79
C LEU A 105 -5.51 -8.11 -6.56
N ALA A 106 -6.05 -8.12 -5.34
CA ALA A 106 -7.25 -8.84 -4.98
C ALA A 106 -8.10 -8.03 -4.00
N VAL A 107 -9.41 -8.28 -4.01
CA VAL A 107 -10.35 -7.82 -2.97
C VAL A 107 -10.89 -9.01 -2.22
N VAL A 108 -10.84 -8.94 -0.91
CA VAL A 108 -11.49 -9.89 0.00
C VAL A 108 -12.62 -9.17 0.74
N GLU A 109 -13.60 -9.94 1.21
CA GLU A 109 -14.71 -9.41 1.99
C GLU A 109 -14.87 -10.13 3.33
N PHE A 110 -15.38 -9.39 4.32
CA PHE A 110 -15.79 -9.95 5.60
C PHE A 110 -17.01 -9.21 6.14
N THR A 111 -17.80 -9.87 6.97
CA THR A 111 -19.01 -9.29 7.56
C THR A 111 -18.79 -8.99 9.04
N SER A 112 -19.20 -7.81 9.48
CA SER A 112 -19.14 -7.40 10.88
C SER A 112 -20.25 -6.40 11.23
N ASP A 113 -20.75 -6.49 12.46
CA ASP A 113 -21.63 -5.50 13.08
C ASP A 113 -20.84 -4.31 13.68
N ARG A 114 -19.53 -4.47 13.85
CA ARG A 114 -18.63 -3.39 14.29
C ARG A 114 -18.40 -2.37 13.18
N THR A 115 -18.03 -1.16 13.59
CA THR A 115 -17.71 -0.07 12.67
C THR A 115 -16.20 0.08 12.54
N TYR A 116 -15.71 0.00 11.30
CA TYR A 116 -14.31 0.22 10.95
C TYR A 116 -14.19 1.40 9.99
N ASP A 117 -13.06 2.10 10.08
CA ASP A 117 -12.73 3.19 9.18
C ASP A 117 -12.50 2.65 7.76
N VAL A 118 -12.93 3.44 6.78
CA VAL A 118 -12.79 3.14 5.35
C VAL A 118 -11.79 4.13 4.77
N ALA A 119 -10.84 3.62 3.99
CA ALA A 119 -9.82 4.42 3.34
C ALA A 119 -10.43 5.41 2.33
N THR A 120 -9.94 6.64 2.35
CA THR A 120 -10.10 7.58 1.23
C THR A 120 -9.04 7.26 0.17
N LEU A 121 -9.45 7.12 -1.08
CA LEU A 121 -8.57 6.89 -2.24
C LEU A 121 -8.31 8.22 -2.95
N THR A 122 -7.26 8.28 -3.77
CA THR A 122 -6.97 9.43 -4.62
C THR A 122 -6.58 8.99 -6.03
N ASN A 123 -6.58 9.91 -7.00
CA ASN A 123 -6.04 9.67 -8.32
C ASN A 123 -4.51 9.56 -8.24
N SER A 124 -3.97 8.37 -8.49
CA SER A 124 -2.51 8.14 -8.42
C SER A 124 -1.71 8.91 -9.45
N ASP A 125 -2.33 9.43 -10.52
CA ASP A 125 -1.65 10.25 -11.53
C ASP A 125 -1.28 11.65 -11.00
N LEU A 126 -1.81 12.04 -9.84
CA LEU A 126 -1.41 13.25 -9.12
C LEU A 126 -0.08 13.08 -8.38
N ALA A 127 0.35 11.83 -8.14
CA ALA A 127 1.60 11.53 -7.47
C ALA A 127 2.80 11.73 -8.41
N LYS A 128 3.87 12.34 -7.90
CA LYS A 128 5.07 12.65 -8.67
C LYS A 128 6.32 12.08 -8.00
N GLU A 129 7.37 11.90 -8.79
CA GLU A 129 8.70 11.64 -8.24
C GLU A 129 9.07 12.73 -7.23
N GLY A 130 9.69 12.31 -6.14
CA GLY A 130 9.97 13.16 -4.99
C GLY A 130 8.79 13.40 -4.06
N ALA A 131 7.55 12.99 -4.37
CA ALA A 131 6.45 13.08 -3.40
C ALA A 131 6.69 12.16 -2.21
N GLN A 132 6.41 12.63 -0.99
CA GLN A 132 6.50 11.82 0.22
C GLN A 132 5.30 10.86 0.29
N VAL A 133 5.57 9.62 0.66
CA VAL A 133 4.56 8.57 0.83
C VAL A 133 4.82 7.76 2.09
N PHE A 134 3.77 7.19 2.64
CA PHE A 134 3.78 6.42 3.87
C PHE A 134 3.23 5.03 3.64
N ILE A 135 3.79 4.02 4.28
CA ILE A 135 3.34 2.63 4.13
C ILE A 135 2.97 2.12 5.50
N SER A 136 1.83 1.45 5.56
CA SER A 136 1.37 0.73 6.74
C SER A 136 1.19 -0.74 6.42
N GLY A 137 1.69 -1.62 7.28
CA GLY A 137 1.54 -3.05 7.10
C GLY A 137 2.03 -3.85 8.29
N TRP A 138 1.71 -5.14 8.28
CA TRP A 138 2.06 -6.12 9.30
C TRP A 138 3.24 -6.97 8.81
N PRO A 139 4.49 -6.61 9.16
CA PRO A 139 5.62 -7.46 8.81
C PRO A 139 5.56 -8.79 9.56
N GLN A 140 6.15 -9.82 8.97
CA GLN A 140 6.47 -11.05 9.68
C GLN A 140 7.29 -10.72 10.93
N PRO A 141 6.99 -11.38 12.07
CA PRO A 141 7.77 -11.22 13.28
C PRO A 141 9.25 -11.44 12.99
N GLY A 142 10.09 -10.49 13.42
CA GLY A 142 11.55 -10.65 13.37
C GLY A 142 12.02 -11.52 14.53
N GLY A 143 13.30 -11.38 14.92
CA GLY A 143 13.87 -12.08 16.08
C GLY A 143 13.16 -11.79 17.41
N SER A 144 12.28 -10.79 17.49
CA SER A 144 11.45 -10.53 18.68
C SER A 144 10.27 -11.49 18.83
N GLY A 145 9.89 -12.21 17.77
CA GLY A 145 8.67 -13.03 17.76
C GLY A 145 7.35 -12.24 17.83
N GLN A 146 7.41 -10.90 17.95
CA GLN A 146 6.24 -10.05 18.07
C GLN A 146 5.71 -9.61 16.71
N LEU A 147 4.39 -9.71 16.54
CA LEU A 147 3.67 -9.19 15.38
C LEU A 147 3.27 -7.74 15.64
N VAL A 148 4.00 -6.80 15.03
CA VAL A 148 3.85 -5.37 15.26
C VAL A 148 3.67 -4.65 13.93
N ARG A 149 2.56 -3.92 13.76
CA ARG A 149 2.31 -3.08 12.59
C ARG A 149 3.44 -2.05 12.45
N GLN A 150 3.96 -1.90 11.26
CA GLN A 150 4.96 -0.91 10.92
C GLN A 150 4.34 0.20 10.11
N PHE A 151 4.74 1.43 10.41
CA PHE A 151 4.43 2.63 9.66
C PHE A 151 5.74 3.28 9.26
N THR A 152 6.00 3.40 7.97
CA THR A 152 7.28 3.87 7.44
C THR A 152 7.07 4.94 6.40
N ASP A 153 7.86 6.01 6.45
CA ASP A 153 7.88 7.05 5.43
C ASP A 153 9.03 6.89 4.43
N GLY A 154 8.92 7.60 3.31
CA GLY A 154 9.86 7.60 2.21
C GLY A 154 9.34 8.45 1.08
N ARG A 155 9.94 8.35 -0.11
CA ARG A 155 9.56 9.16 -1.27
C ARG A 155 9.45 8.30 -2.52
N ILE A 156 8.57 8.71 -3.42
CA ILE A 156 8.53 8.15 -4.77
C ILE A 156 9.85 8.46 -5.46
N SER A 157 10.57 7.42 -5.88
CA SER A 157 11.87 7.54 -6.55
C SER A 157 11.78 7.37 -8.06
N GLY A 158 10.66 6.89 -8.58
CA GLY A 158 10.48 6.69 -10.01
C GLY A 158 9.19 5.95 -10.37
N PHE A 159 8.96 5.84 -11.68
CA PHE A 159 7.91 5.00 -12.25
C PHE A 159 8.47 4.11 -13.35
N LEU A 160 8.05 2.85 -13.39
CA LEU A 160 8.30 1.98 -14.54
C LEU A 160 7.52 2.49 -15.75
N ILE A 161 8.15 2.43 -16.92
CA ILE A 161 7.50 2.71 -18.21
C ILE A 161 6.41 1.64 -18.44
N GLU A 162 6.81 0.38 -18.35
CA GLU A 162 5.92 -0.77 -18.46
C GLU A 162 5.72 -1.42 -17.07
N PRO A 163 4.47 -1.49 -16.57
CA PRO A 163 4.20 -2.15 -15.31
C PRO A 163 4.45 -3.66 -15.37
N ILE A 164 4.97 -4.24 -14.30
CA ILE A 164 5.12 -5.69 -14.14
C ILE A 164 3.99 -6.14 -13.20
N ASP A 165 3.01 -6.90 -13.68
CA ASP A 165 1.83 -7.30 -12.88
C ASP A 165 1.14 -6.10 -12.17
N GLY A 166 1.11 -4.95 -12.83
CA GLY A 166 0.58 -3.69 -12.29
C GLY A 166 1.54 -2.90 -11.40
N TYR A 167 2.66 -3.48 -10.97
CA TYR A 167 3.69 -2.76 -10.23
C TYR A 167 4.33 -1.70 -11.12
N LYS A 168 4.24 -0.43 -10.70
CA LYS A 168 4.71 0.72 -11.49
C LYS A 168 5.42 1.76 -10.64
N MET A 169 4.91 2.06 -9.45
CA MET A 169 5.43 3.11 -8.59
C MET A 169 6.60 2.58 -7.76
N ILE A 170 7.74 3.28 -7.78
CA ILE A 170 8.97 2.93 -7.04
C ILE A 170 9.16 3.92 -5.90
N TYR A 171 9.55 3.46 -4.71
CA TYR A 171 9.83 4.32 -3.56
C TYR A 171 10.90 3.75 -2.64
N THR A 172 11.36 4.61 -1.73
CA THR A 172 12.49 4.38 -0.82
C THR A 172 12.09 3.90 0.58
N ASN A 173 10.79 3.76 0.88
CA ASN A 173 10.32 3.33 2.20
C ASN A 173 10.91 1.98 2.60
N VAL A 174 11.27 1.81 3.86
CA VAL A 174 11.71 0.51 4.40
C VAL A 174 10.50 -0.42 4.53
N THR A 175 10.55 -1.62 3.95
CA THR A 175 9.47 -2.59 4.07
C THR A 175 10.00 -4.00 4.39
N ARG A 176 9.17 -4.84 5.00
CA ARG A 176 9.52 -6.23 5.33
C ARG A 176 8.43 -7.18 4.80
N ARG A 177 8.79 -8.46 4.61
CA ARG A 177 7.84 -9.52 4.24
C ARG A 177 6.64 -9.48 5.20
N GLY A 178 5.42 -9.66 4.67
CA GLY A 178 4.16 -9.51 5.42
C GLY A 178 3.47 -8.15 5.22
N MET A 179 4.22 -7.09 4.89
CA MET A 179 3.60 -5.79 4.60
C MET A 179 2.90 -5.73 3.24
N SER A 180 3.15 -6.69 2.34
CA SER A 180 2.52 -6.78 1.03
C SER A 180 1.00 -6.77 1.12
N GLY A 181 0.35 -5.99 0.26
CA GLY A 181 -1.06 -5.66 0.26
C GLY A 181 -1.44 -4.44 1.12
N GLY A 182 -0.52 -3.94 1.96
CA GLY A 182 -0.75 -2.76 2.79
C GLY A 182 -0.90 -1.46 1.99
N PRO A 183 -1.63 -0.46 2.52
CA PRO A 183 -1.84 0.81 1.85
C PRO A 183 -0.55 1.64 1.79
N VAL A 184 -0.35 2.30 0.64
CA VAL A 184 0.58 3.41 0.48
C VAL A 184 -0.24 4.71 0.50
N LEU A 185 0.06 5.61 1.44
CA LEU A 185 -0.67 6.85 1.68
C LEU A 185 0.14 8.07 1.23
N ASP A 186 -0.57 9.09 0.73
CA ASP A 186 0.00 10.41 0.46
C ASP A 186 -0.01 11.31 1.72
N GLY A 187 0.45 12.55 1.57
CA GLY A 187 0.50 13.54 2.65
C GLY A 187 -0.85 13.92 3.27
N ALA A 188 -1.98 13.63 2.62
CA ALA A 188 -3.32 13.84 3.16
C ALA A 188 -3.91 12.57 3.81
N GLY A 189 -3.13 11.48 3.88
CA GLY A 189 -3.61 10.19 4.40
C GLY A 189 -4.53 9.46 3.43
N ARG A 190 -4.47 9.76 2.13
CA ARG A 190 -5.25 9.08 1.10
C ARG A 190 -4.45 7.95 0.48
N VAL A 191 -5.08 6.82 0.20
CA VAL A 191 -4.41 5.68 -0.44
C VAL A 191 -4.15 6.02 -1.91
N VAL A 192 -2.86 6.05 -2.26
CA VAL A 192 -2.35 6.38 -3.59
C VAL A 192 -1.83 5.13 -4.33
N ALA A 193 -1.47 4.08 -3.59
CA ALA A 193 -1.01 2.80 -4.15
C ALA A 193 -1.17 1.64 -3.15
N VAL A 194 -0.93 0.41 -3.61
CA VAL A 194 -0.88 -0.80 -2.79
C VAL A 194 0.55 -1.36 -2.82
N HIS A 195 1.19 -1.48 -1.65
CA HIS A 195 2.52 -2.07 -1.55
C HIS A 195 2.45 -3.56 -1.88
N GLY A 196 3.46 -4.13 -2.55
CA GLY A 196 3.42 -5.58 -2.79
C GLY A 196 4.76 -6.25 -3.07
N LEU A 197 5.68 -5.59 -3.77
CA LEU A 197 6.99 -6.17 -4.07
C LEU A 197 8.11 -5.32 -3.44
N GLY A 198 8.95 -5.95 -2.62
CA GLY A 198 10.23 -5.36 -2.25
C GLY A 198 11.29 -5.80 -3.25
N ASP A 199 12.12 -4.87 -3.70
CA ASP A 199 13.25 -5.21 -4.57
C ASP A 199 14.18 -6.20 -3.84
N THR A 200 14.80 -7.10 -4.60
CA THR A 200 15.74 -8.10 -4.10
C THR A 200 17.03 -7.98 -4.89
N GLU A 201 18.16 -8.26 -4.25
CA GLU A 201 19.47 -8.27 -4.91
C GLU A 201 19.45 -9.16 -6.16
N ASP A 202 20.24 -8.81 -7.17
CA ASP A 202 20.36 -9.66 -8.37
C ASP A 202 21.14 -10.94 -7.99
N PRO A 203 20.56 -12.15 -8.10
CA PRO A 203 21.28 -13.40 -7.86
C PRO A 203 22.61 -13.48 -8.63
N ARG A 204 22.69 -12.89 -9.83
CA ARG A 204 23.92 -12.87 -10.64
C ARG A 204 25.05 -12.11 -9.98
N THR A 205 24.75 -11.12 -9.13
CA THR A 205 25.77 -10.42 -8.35
C THR A 205 26.43 -11.36 -7.34
N LEU A 206 25.65 -12.23 -6.70
CA LEU A 206 26.14 -13.23 -5.75
C LEU A 206 26.79 -14.44 -6.45
N GLU A 207 26.28 -14.85 -7.61
CA GLU A 207 26.91 -15.86 -8.46
C GLU A 207 28.33 -15.43 -8.87
N ARG A 208 28.51 -14.15 -9.27
CA ARG A 208 29.84 -13.58 -9.57
C ARG A 208 30.77 -13.55 -8.36
N GLN A 209 30.24 -13.65 -7.13
CA GLN A 209 31.00 -13.76 -5.88
C GLN A 209 31.30 -15.21 -5.49
N GLY A 210 30.95 -16.19 -6.34
CA GLY A 210 31.28 -17.61 -6.17
C GLY A 210 30.19 -18.45 -5.51
N LEU A 211 28.97 -17.92 -5.33
CA LEU A 211 27.84 -18.71 -4.83
C LEU A 211 27.25 -19.59 -5.95
N SER A 212 26.75 -20.77 -5.59
CA SER A 212 25.95 -21.59 -6.53
C SER A 212 24.67 -20.85 -6.91
N PRO A 213 24.05 -21.11 -8.08
CA PRO A 213 22.81 -20.47 -8.48
C PRO A 213 21.68 -20.61 -7.43
N GLU A 214 21.58 -21.77 -6.77
CA GLU A 214 20.58 -22.03 -5.72
C GLU A 214 20.85 -21.20 -4.46
N ALA A 215 22.10 -21.14 -4.01
CA ALA A 215 22.51 -20.35 -2.86
C ALA A 215 22.39 -18.84 -3.14
N ALA A 216 22.81 -18.41 -4.33
CA ALA A 216 22.71 -17.05 -4.80
C ALA A 216 21.26 -16.58 -4.88
N SER A 217 20.36 -17.36 -5.50
CA SER A 217 18.93 -17.04 -5.55
C SER A 217 18.32 -16.96 -4.15
N SER A 218 18.67 -17.91 -3.27
CA SER A 218 18.18 -17.93 -1.90
C SER A 218 18.62 -16.69 -1.11
N ILE A 219 19.89 -16.31 -1.20
CA ILE A 219 20.45 -15.17 -0.47
C ILE A 219 20.02 -13.84 -1.09
N ALA A 220 19.98 -13.74 -2.41
CA ALA A 220 19.49 -12.57 -3.13
C ALA A 220 18.07 -12.19 -2.71
N SER A 221 17.20 -13.19 -2.55
CA SER A 221 15.81 -13.01 -2.08
C SER A 221 15.68 -12.48 -0.65
N LEU A 222 16.79 -12.39 0.09
CA LEU A 222 16.90 -11.86 1.45
C LEU A 222 17.54 -10.47 1.50
N ILE A 223 18.28 -10.07 0.47
CA ILE A 223 18.94 -8.76 0.40
C ILE A 223 18.01 -7.80 -0.32
N LYS A 224 17.60 -6.72 0.34
CA LYS A 224 16.79 -5.65 -0.26
C LYS A 224 17.68 -4.45 -0.58
N PRO A 225 17.92 -4.09 -1.85
CA PRO A 225 18.79 -2.97 -2.23
C PRO A 225 18.20 -1.60 -1.88
N GLY A 226 16.92 -1.54 -1.47
CA GLY A 226 16.30 -0.35 -0.88
C GLY A 226 15.12 0.21 -1.67
N PHE A 227 14.88 -0.26 -2.89
CA PHE A 227 13.69 0.10 -3.66
C PHE A 227 12.55 -0.88 -3.40
N ASN A 228 11.33 -0.36 -3.49
CA ASN A 228 10.12 -1.14 -3.35
C ASN A 228 9.11 -0.67 -4.38
N TYR A 229 8.25 -1.58 -4.81
CA TYR A 229 7.26 -1.34 -5.85
C TYR A 229 5.85 -1.41 -5.27
N ALA A 230 5.00 -0.51 -5.76
CA ALA A 230 3.56 -0.55 -5.52
C ALA A 230 2.79 -0.51 -6.83
N ILE A 231 1.56 -1.01 -6.74
CA ILE A 231 0.55 -0.91 -7.79
C ILE A 231 -0.21 0.41 -7.55
N PRO A 232 -0.16 1.39 -8.47
CA PRO A 232 -0.92 2.63 -8.33
C PRO A 232 -2.42 2.35 -8.15
N ILE A 233 -3.10 3.11 -7.30
CA ILE A 233 -4.50 2.84 -6.98
C ILE A 233 -5.44 2.96 -8.19
N ASN A 234 -5.05 3.74 -9.23
CA ASN A 234 -5.79 3.79 -10.50
C ASN A 234 -5.90 2.42 -11.19
N THR A 235 -4.95 1.49 -10.97
CA THR A 235 -5.07 0.12 -11.48
C THR A 235 -6.28 -0.59 -10.85
N PHE A 236 -6.54 -0.41 -9.56
CA PHE A 236 -7.76 -0.91 -8.92
C PHE A 236 -9.00 -0.19 -9.46
N LEU A 237 -8.99 1.15 -9.48
CA LEU A 237 -10.15 1.96 -9.88
C LEU A 237 -10.62 1.63 -11.31
N THR A 238 -9.70 1.33 -12.22
CA THR A 238 -10.03 0.98 -13.61
C THR A 238 -10.42 -0.49 -13.79
N SER A 239 -9.86 -1.41 -13.01
CA SER A 239 -10.07 -2.86 -13.19
C SER A 239 -11.21 -3.44 -12.34
N ALA A 240 -11.64 -2.76 -11.27
CA ALA A 240 -12.68 -3.24 -10.36
C ALA A 240 -14.00 -3.62 -11.07
N PRO A 241 -14.56 -2.83 -12.01
CA PRO A 241 -15.79 -3.22 -12.71
C PRO A 241 -15.65 -4.52 -13.51
N ALA A 242 -14.49 -4.76 -14.14
CA ALA A 242 -14.22 -5.99 -14.89
C ALA A 242 -14.13 -7.23 -13.98
N ALA A 243 -13.82 -7.04 -12.69
CA ALA A 243 -13.87 -8.09 -11.66
C ALA A 243 -15.27 -8.22 -11.00
N GLY A 244 -16.27 -7.48 -11.49
CA GLY A 244 -17.63 -7.47 -10.95
C GLY A 244 -17.76 -6.71 -9.62
N LEU A 245 -16.84 -5.79 -9.33
CA LEU A 245 -16.87 -4.96 -8.13
C LEU A 245 -17.48 -3.59 -8.45
N PHE A 246 -18.63 -3.31 -7.84
CA PHE A 246 -19.34 -2.02 -7.93
C PHE A 246 -19.46 -1.42 -6.52
N LEU A 247 -18.34 -0.91 -6.01
CA LEU A 247 -18.21 -0.47 -4.63
C LEU A 247 -18.47 1.03 -4.49
N SER A 248 -19.05 1.43 -3.36
CA SER A 248 -19.09 2.84 -2.95
C SER A 248 -17.73 3.23 -2.36
N LEU A 249 -16.90 3.91 -3.15
CA LEU A 249 -15.55 4.32 -2.77
C LEU A 249 -15.54 5.78 -2.29
N GLN A 250 -14.75 6.06 -1.25
CA GLN A 250 -14.43 7.43 -0.87
C GLN A 250 -13.24 7.88 -1.72
N VAL A 251 -13.40 8.94 -2.52
CA VAL A 251 -12.35 9.45 -3.41
C VAL A 251 -12.19 10.95 -3.19
N ASP A 252 -10.96 11.37 -2.95
CA ASP A 252 -10.56 12.77 -2.93
C ASP A 252 -9.39 13.01 -3.90
N ASN A 253 -9.62 13.86 -4.89
CA ASN A 253 -8.68 14.20 -5.96
C ASN A 253 -8.15 15.64 -5.86
N GLN A 254 -8.31 16.31 -4.71
CA GLN A 254 -7.68 17.60 -4.47
C GLN A 254 -6.15 17.47 -4.56
N VAL A 255 -5.50 18.44 -5.20
CA VAL A 255 -4.05 18.42 -5.35
C VAL A 255 -3.42 18.72 -4.00
N LEU A 256 -2.42 17.94 -3.59
CA LEU A 256 -1.66 18.25 -2.37
C LEU A 256 -0.95 19.59 -2.55
N ALA A 257 -1.09 20.48 -1.56
CA ALA A 257 -0.32 21.71 -1.52
C ALA A 257 1.17 21.39 -1.40
N ASP A 258 1.99 22.04 -2.23
CA ASP A 258 3.45 21.90 -2.17
C ASP A 258 3.98 22.66 -0.96
N THR A 259 4.29 21.92 0.11
CA THR A 259 4.93 22.46 1.30
C THR A 259 6.44 22.24 1.18
N SER A 260 7.22 23.31 1.31
CA SER A 260 8.69 23.24 1.28
C SER A 260 9.30 22.35 2.39
N ALA A 261 8.52 22.07 3.45
CA ALA A 261 8.91 21.17 4.53
C ALA A 261 8.30 19.77 4.34
N PRO A 262 9.08 18.68 4.51
CA PRO A 262 8.55 17.33 4.54
C PRO A 262 7.69 17.11 5.79
N VAL A 263 6.70 16.23 5.69
CA VAL A 263 5.91 15.78 6.85
C VAL A 263 6.81 14.91 7.73
N VAL A 264 7.09 15.39 8.94
CA VAL A 264 7.91 14.65 9.90
C VAL A 264 7.05 13.60 10.59
N VAL A 265 7.50 12.34 10.56
CA VAL A 265 6.94 11.27 11.37
C VAL A 265 7.65 11.25 12.72
N THR A 266 6.98 11.72 13.74
CA THR A 266 7.43 11.58 15.14
C THR A 266 6.99 10.22 15.67
N GLN A 267 7.89 9.52 16.36
CA GLN A 267 7.50 8.33 17.12
C GLN A 267 6.68 8.75 18.33
N PRO A 268 5.54 8.10 18.61
CA PRO A 268 4.75 8.40 19.79
C PRO A 268 5.56 8.08 21.06
N ALA A 269 5.29 8.81 22.15
CA ALA A 269 5.99 8.64 23.43
C ALA A 269 5.86 7.22 24.02
N GLN A 270 4.81 6.49 23.65
CA GLN A 270 4.59 5.08 23.98
C GLN A 270 4.03 4.33 22.76
N PRO A 271 4.34 3.04 22.59
CA PRO A 271 3.74 2.22 21.55
C PRO A 271 2.21 2.15 21.70
N ASP A 272 1.48 2.24 20.59
CA ASP A 272 0.02 2.06 20.57
C ASP A 272 -0.31 0.56 20.66
N SER A 273 -1.23 0.18 21.54
CA SER A 273 -1.60 -1.23 21.74
C SER A 273 -2.25 -1.85 20.50
N ARG A 274 -2.92 -1.05 19.65
CA ARG A 274 -3.55 -1.53 18.41
C ARG A 274 -2.51 -1.96 17.37
N ASP A 275 -1.28 -1.48 17.48
CA ASP A 275 -0.19 -1.87 16.59
C ASP A 275 0.47 -3.19 16.98
N ARG A 276 0.09 -3.84 18.09
CA ARG A 276 0.72 -5.07 18.57
C ARG A 276 -0.31 -6.18 18.75
N ILE A 277 -0.02 -7.34 18.16
CA ILE A 277 -0.73 -8.59 18.42
C ILE A 277 0.16 -9.47 19.30
N GLU A 278 -0.23 -9.64 20.55
CA GLU A 278 0.56 -10.41 21.54
C GLU A 278 0.42 -11.92 21.34
N ASN A 279 -0.77 -12.40 20.98
CA ASN A 279 -1.02 -13.82 20.77
C ASN A 279 -2.01 -14.03 19.61
N ILE A 280 -1.46 -14.20 18.41
CA ILE A 280 -2.26 -14.43 17.20
C ILE A 280 -3.09 -15.72 17.27
N ASN A 281 -2.60 -16.76 17.96
CA ASN A 281 -3.31 -18.03 18.08
C ASN A 281 -4.57 -17.85 18.94
N SER A 282 -4.51 -17.03 19.99
CA SER A 282 -5.68 -16.68 20.79
C SER A 282 -6.76 -16.00 19.95
N ILE A 283 -6.36 -15.02 19.11
CA ILE A 283 -7.28 -14.31 18.21
C ILE A 283 -7.94 -15.30 17.24
N LEU A 284 -7.15 -16.17 16.60
CA LEU A 284 -7.68 -17.10 15.59
C LEU A 284 -8.56 -18.20 16.18
N ASN A 285 -8.32 -18.59 17.44
CA ASN A 285 -9.14 -19.58 18.12
C ASN A 285 -10.55 -19.06 18.45
N THR A 286 -10.77 -17.74 18.52
CA THR A 286 -12.11 -17.17 18.73
C THR A 286 -13.07 -17.47 17.56
N VAL A 287 -12.53 -17.77 16.38
CA VAL A 287 -13.30 -18.11 15.18
C VAL A 287 -13.46 -19.64 15.02
N ASN A 288 -12.64 -20.45 15.72
CA ASN A 288 -12.52 -21.89 15.51
C ASN A 288 -13.28 -22.76 16.55
N THR A 289 -14.40 -22.30 17.12
CA THR A 289 -15.40 -23.20 17.73
C THR A 289 -16.07 -24.05 16.64
N GLY A 290 -15.32 -24.98 16.04
CA GLY A 290 -15.86 -25.94 15.06
C GLY A 290 -14.84 -26.76 14.26
N VAL A 291 -13.65 -26.27 13.91
CA VAL A 291 -12.73 -27.04 13.05
C VAL A 291 -11.25 -26.73 13.33
N GLY A 292 -10.51 -27.76 13.73
CA GLY A 292 -9.06 -27.95 13.50
C GLY A 292 -8.12 -26.79 13.83
N VAL A 293 -7.45 -26.90 14.99
CA VAL A 293 -6.33 -26.06 15.44
C VAL A 293 -5.36 -25.74 14.29
N ILE A 294 -5.19 -24.45 13.99
CA ILE A 294 -4.11 -23.94 13.14
C ILE A 294 -2.79 -24.21 13.89
N ARG A 295 -2.02 -25.21 13.43
CA ARG A 295 -0.67 -25.45 13.96
C ARG A 295 0.27 -24.36 13.44
N SER A 296 0.83 -23.60 14.37
CA SER A 296 1.94 -22.64 14.26
C SER A 296 2.06 -21.87 12.94
N ILE A 297 1.38 -20.72 12.84
CA ILE A 297 1.60 -19.72 11.76
C ILE A 297 3.03 -19.17 11.78
N PHE A 298 3.65 -19.17 12.96
CA PHE A 298 5.02 -18.73 13.18
C PHE A 298 5.80 -19.90 13.75
N GLY A 299 6.68 -20.50 12.95
CA GLY A 299 7.60 -21.54 13.40
C GLY A 299 8.72 -20.93 14.25
N PHE A 300 8.40 -20.61 15.49
CA PHE A 300 9.34 -20.29 16.56
C PHE A 300 8.84 -20.92 17.86
#